data_AF-A0A2D7NF62-F1
#
_entry.id   AF-A0A2D7NF62-F1
#
_cell.length_a   1.000
_cell.length_b   1.000
_cell.length_c   1.000
_cell.angle_alpha   90.00
_cell.angle_beta   90.00
_cell.angle_gamma   90.00
#
_symmetry.space_group_name_H-M   'P 1'
#
loop_
_entity.id
_entity.type
_entity.pdbx_description
1 polymer ?
#
loop_
_entity_poly.entity_id
_entity_poly.type
_entity_poly.pdbx_seq_one_letter_code
_entity_poly.pdbx_strand_id
1 'polypeptide(L)'
;MRIILIIFSIFSLSILFGKKIHIITTNDLHGVISPQKAYFMNPNFPPDILGWAAYSQYVNDLRDELKSKGENLLILDGGNFFQGSPVGLVDGGKSIIEWMNLIGYDAVTIGPDDFLLGLDNISELAELADFPILAANINFKSTKPYTIRNIEDIKIGIIGIIPSNLNELVIESNIQNINLKKEIPTLNKMVKEVKELGADIIIVLSSNGIPWNREREYEKFISNVSRFDSKLDDINALELGYFAESVDLIVAGGNSKGYPTIWYDKNSHVFITQNYGNGTEFGHLILETEDNKLSNIYPATSGRIGQTLLADNFNADYETLTLLRDLESRAIFQLESKNNTYNKNHLMTNLPVNKDRWKCPNLDIIDELEVVTWNCEFFPKANDSTIYALAEIIIKLNPDLIGFQEIRKRGWFDDLMIYLPDYDYAIAMQSSFMDNAFIYKKDRLRLLNQYEPFANNDYNFAGRPPLQCDFLYDFNGKNIEFTAINIHMKCCDSGLKRRKRASQMLHKYVDKLYNKNKNIIVLGDWNDDLLDKEGEHCFNSFFNDDRMYFANNKILNDISQVSYPKEPFMSFLDHILITEQFLNSKIDYRVMTIPIDEYMGGFNVYETYISDHKPVMVGIPVK
;
A
#
# COMPACT_ATOMS: atom_id res chain seq x y z
N MET A 1 16.79 -14.85 -89.82
CA MET A 1 16.98 -15.34 -88.44
C MET A 1 16.05 -14.53 -87.55
N ARG A 2 14.90 -15.09 -87.16
CA ARG A 2 13.88 -14.38 -86.36
C ARG A 2 14.24 -14.50 -84.88
N ILE A 3 14.45 -13.36 -84.22
CA ILE A 3 14.67 -13.27 -82.78
C ILE A 3 13.29 -13.28 -82.11
N ILE A 4 13.03 -14.29 -81.28
CA ILE A 4 11.85 -14.38 -80.40
C ILE A 4 12.28 -13.79 -79.06
N LEU A 5 11.70 -12.64 -78.69
CA LEU A 5 11.76 -12.10 -77.33
C LEU A 5 10.79 -12.90 -76.45
N ILE A 6 11.33 -13.61 -75.46
CA ILE A 6 10.57 -14.20 -74.36
C ILE A 6 10.59 -13.19 -73.21
N ILE A 7 9.46 -12.54 -72.95
CA ILE A 7 9.22 -11.77 -71.73
C ILE A 7 9.08 -12.77 -70.58
N PHE A 8 10.04 -12.77 -69.66
CA PHE A 8 9.88 -13.38 -68.33
C PHE A 8 9.18 -12.35 -67.44
N SER A 9 7.88 -12.54 -67.22
CA SER A 9 7.15 -11.80 -66.18
C SER A 9 7.59 -12.34 -64.82
N ILE A 10 8.38 -11.56 -64.09
CA ILE A 10 8.75 -11.85 -62.71
C ILE A 10 7.50 -11.54 -61.87
N PHE A 11 6.71 -12.58 -61.56
CA PHE A 11 5.77 -12.51 -60.46
C PHE A 11 6.59 -12.49 -59.17
N SER A 12 6.78 -11.29 -58.59
CA SER A 12 7.21 -11.18 -57.21
C SER A 12 6.07 -11.70 -56.34
N LEU A 13 6.19 -12.95 -55.90
CA LEU A 13 5.34 -13.50 -54.86
C LEU A 13 5.75 -12.79 -53.55
N SER A 14 5.15 -11.64 -53.29
CA SER A 14 5.18 -11.02 -51.96
C SER A 14 4.41 -11.95 -51.04
N ILE A 15 5.13 -12.81 -50.33
CA ILE A 15 4.58 -13.52 -49.18
C ILE A 15 4.17 -12.40 -48.20
N LEU A 16 2.88 -12.10 -48.10
CA LEU A 16 2.35 -11.27 -47.03
C LEU A 16 2.57 -12.04 -45.74
N PHE A 17 3.65 -11.74 -45.02
CA PHE A 17 3.73 -12.10 -43.62
C PHE A 17 2.72 -11.22 -42.87
N GLY A 18 1.90 -11.83 -42.01
CA GLY A 18 0.94 -11.09 -41.20
C GLY A 18 1.64 -10.05 -40.32
N LYS A 19 1.02 -8.89 -40.13
CA LYS A 19 1.63 -7.78 -39.38
C LYS A 19 1.32 -7.93 -37.90
N LYS A 20 2.29 -7.56 -37.07
CA LYS A 20 2.19 -7.57 -35.61
C LYS A 20 2.05 -6.16 -35.07
N ILE A 21 1.03 -5.98 -34.24
CA ILE A 21 0.77 -4.73 -33.52
C ILE A 21 0.76 -5.07 -32.04
N HIS A 22 1.75 -4.53 -31.33
CA HIS A 22 1.86 -4.64 -29.89
C HIS A 22 0.90 -3.65 -29.25
N ILE A 23 0.11 -4.12 -28.30
CA ILE A 23 -0.82 -3.30 -27.54
C ILE A 23 -0.42 -3.38 -26.07
N ILE A 24 0.01 -2.25 -25.54
CA ILE A 24 0.19 -2.06 -24.10
C ILE A 24 -1.09 -1.47 -23.55
N THR A 25 -1.62 -2.06 -22.49
CA THR A 25 -2.84 -1.59 -21.84
C THR A 25 -2.59 -1.25 -20.39
N THR A 26 -3.25 -0.20 -19.92
CA THR A 26 -3.37 0.14 -18.50
C THR A 26 -4.83 0.46 -18.16
N ASN A 27 -5.15 0.53 -16.87
CA ASN A 27 -6.44 0.94 -16.35
C ASN A 27 -6.29 1.22 -14.85
N ASP A 28 -7.21 2.01 -14.29
CA ASP A 28 -7.32 2.21 -12.84
C ASP A 28 -5.98 2.60 -12.21
N LEU A 29 -5.23 3.52 -12.83
CA LEU A 29 -3.92 3.91 -12.32
C LEU A 29 -4.01 4.60 -10.98
N HIS A 30 -5.12 5.31 -10.75
CA HIS A 30 -5.40 6.01 -9.50
C HIS A 30 -4.32 7.02 -9.08
N GLY A 31 -3.60 7.54 -10.07
CA GLY A 31 -2.41 8.39 -9.92
C GLY A 31 -1.19 7.70 -9.30
N VAL A 32 -1.25 6.38 -9.04
CA VAL A 32 -0.16 5.63 -8.43
C VAL A 32 0.89 5.30 -9.49
N ILE A 33 1.89 6.15 -9.62
CA ILE A 33 3.02 5.94 -10.56
C ILE A 33 4.34 5.63 -9.85
N SER A 34 4.42 5.89 -8.54
CA SER A 34 5.62 5.70 -7.74
C SER A 34 5.84 4.24 -7.31
N PRO A 35 7.07 3.89 -6.88
CA PRO A 35 7.36 2.56 -6.35
C PRO A 35 6.52 2.27 -5.10
N GLN A 36 6.06 1.03 -4.97
CA GLN A 36 5.18 0.62 -3.88
C GLN A 36 5.47 -0.82 -3.44
N LYS A 37 4.84 -1.25 -2.35
CA LYS A 37 4.93 -2.62 -1.85
C LYS A 37 3.68 -3.42 -2.25
N ALA A 38 3.86 -4.61 -2.80
CA ALA A 38 2.77 -5.51 -3.20
C ALA A 38 2.14 -6.25 -2.01
N TYR A 39 1.58 -5.53 -1.03
CA TYR A 39 0.95 -6.11 0.17
C TYR A 39 -0.19 -7.08 -0.15
N PHE A 40 -0.86 -6.93 -1.29
CA PHE A 40 -1.90 -7.84 -1.74
C PHE A 40 -1.34 -9.23 -2.14
N MET A 41 -0.06 -9.33 -2.51
CA MET A 41 0.59 -10.61 -2.82
C MET A 41 1.06 -11.32 -1.56
N ASN A 42 1.69 -10.57 -0.66
CA ASN A 42 2.15 -11.06 0.61
C ASN A 42 2.11 -9.91 1.63
N PRO A 43 1.11 -9.90 2.53
CA PRO A 43 0.98 -8.82 3.52
C PRO A 43 2.19 -8.70 4.46
N ASN A 44 2.93 -9.80 4.66
CA ASN A 44 4.03 -9.88 5.63
C ASN A 44 5.40 -9.61 4.98
N PHE A 45 5.59 -10.03 3.73
CA PHE A 45 6.82 -9.81 2.95
C PHE A 45 6.45 -9.36 1.53
N PRO A 46 5.85 -8.18 1.38
CA PRO A 46 5.44 -7.70 0.07
C PRO A 46 6.68 -7.49 -0.81
N PRO A 47 6.73 -8.09 -2.01
CA PRO A 47 7.77 -7.75 -2.95
C PRO A 47 7.64 -6.28 -3.38
N ASP A 48 8.77 -5.71 -3.80
CA ASP A 48 8.80 -4.35 -4.33
C ASP A 48 8.20 -4.31 -5.72
N ILE A 49 7.34 -3.32 -5.94
CA ILE A 49 6.88 -2.87 -7.25
C ILE A 49 7.68 -1.61 -7.58
N LEU A 50 8.40 -1.62 -8.68
CA LEU A 50 9.23 -0.48 -9.11
C LEU A 50 8.40 0.68 -9.69
N GLY A 51 7.10 0.47 -9.88
CA GLY A 51 6.18 1.45 -10.41
C GLY A 51 6.55 1.84 -11.84
N TRP A 52 6.21 3.06 -12.21
CA TRP A 52 6.24 3.49 -13.59
C TRP A 52 7.63 3.81 -14.15
N ALA A 53 8.66 3.86 -13.30
CA ALA A 53 10.04 3.88 -13.78
C ALA A 53 10.38 2.58 -14.54
N ALA A 54 9.95 1.43 -14.01
CA ALA A 54 10.12 0.15 -14.68
C ALA A 54 9.22 0.02 -15.92
N TYR A 55 8.00 0.55 -15.86
CA TYR A 55 7.12 0.61 -17.03
C TYR A 55 7.70 1.45 -18.16
N SER A 56 8.23 2.64 -17.85
CA SER A 56 8.89 3.52 -18.80
C SER A 56 10.08 2.85 -19.47
N GLN A 57 10.96 2.24 -18.66
CA GLN A 57 12.09 1.44 -19.15
C GLN A 57 11.61 0.35 -20.10
N TYR A 58 10.60 -0.44 -19.69
CA TYR A 58 10.05 -1.52 -20.49
C TYR A 58 9.50 -1.04 -21.84
N VAL A 59 8.72 0.05 -21.84
CA VAL A 59 8.13 0.61 -23.06
C VAL A 59 9.22 1.13 -24.00
N ASN A 60 10.28 1.76 -23.47
CA ASN A 60 11.40 2.25 -24.27
C ASN A 60 12.20 1.09 -24.89
N ASP A 61 12.55 0.09 -24.08
CA ASP A 61 13.25 -1.11 -24.54
C ASP A 61 12.42 -1.85 -25.62
N LEU A 62 11.10 -1.96 -25.41
CA LEU A 62 10.17 -2.53 -26.37
C LEU A 62 10.14 -1.71 -27.67
N ARG A 63 10.06 -0.38 -27.61
CA ARG A 63 10.09 0.47 -28.82
C ARG A 63 11.34 0.25 -29.65
N ASP A 64 12.50 0.15 -29.01
CA ASP A 64 13.76 -0.12 -29.70
C ASP A 64 13.77 -1.52 -30.34
N GLU A 65 13.25 -2.52 -29.63
CA GLU A 65 13.08 -3.88 -30.14
C GLU A 65 12.16 -3.89 -31.37
N LEU A 66 10.96 -3.31 -31.27
CA LEU A 66 9.96 -3.30 -32.34
C LEU A 66 10.45 -2.53 -33.57
N LYS A 67 11.17 -1.42 -33.37
CA LYS A 67 11.78 -0.66 -34.45
C LYS A 67 12.76 -1.51 -35.26
N SER A 68 13.52 -2.40 -34.62
CA SER A 68 14.43 -3.32 -35.30
C SER A 68 13.71 -4.40 -36.13
N LYS A 69 12.47 -4.73 -35.75
CA LYS A 69 11.62 -5.72 -36.41
C LYS A 69 10.65 -5.12 -37.44
N GLY A 70 10.50 -3.79 -37.46
CA GLY A 70 9.47 -3.11 -38.25
C GLY A 70 8.06 -3.39 -37.73
N GLU A 71 7.92 -3.59 -36.42
CA GLU A 71 6.64 -3.83 -35.75
C GLU A 71 6.17 -2.54 -35.05
N ASN A 72 4.87 -2.47 -34.73
CA ASN A 72 4.23 -1.24 -34.25
C ASN A 72 3.69 -1.41 -32.83
N LEU A 73 3.58 -0.29 -32.10
CA LEU A 73 3.11 -0.24 -30.71
C LEU A 73 1.94 0.74 -30.58
N LEU A 74 0.89 0.33 -29.86
CA LEU A 74 -0.12 1.22 -29.31
C LEU A 74 -0.16 1.12 -27.79
N ILE A 75 -0.40 2.25 -27.13
CA ILE A 75 -0.55 2.31 -25.67
C ILE A 75 -1.91 2.91 -25.31
N LEU A 76 -2.73 2.14 -24.58
CA LEU A 76 -4.15 2.44 -24.36
C LEU A 76 -4.52 2.35 -22.87
N ASP A 77 -5.42 3.22 -22.40
CA ASP A 77 -5.89 3.21 -21.00
C ASP A 77 -7.42 3.10 -20.84
N GLY A 78 -7.84 2.26 -19.89
CA GLY A 78 -9.24 1.97 -19.55
C GLY A 78 -9.94 2.97 -18.63
N GLY A 79 -9.30 4.08 -18.23
CA GLY A 79 -9.85 5.13 -17.37
C GLY A 79 -9.46 4.99 -15.89
N ASN A 80 -9.94 5.93 -15.05
CA ASN A 80 -9.60 6.06 -13.63
C ASN A 80 -8.10 6.30 -13.41
N PHE A 81 -7.54 7.32 -14.07
CA PHE A 81 -6.10 7.46 -14.19
C PHE A 81 -5.45 8.33 -13.12
N PHE A 82 -6.16 9.28 -12.49
CA PHE A 82 -5.52 10.21 -11.54
C PHE A 82 -6.05 10.20 -10.09
N GLN A 83 -7.25 9.70 -9.83
CA GLN A 83 -7.85 9.77 -8.49
C GLN A 83 -7.32 8.65 -7.59
N GLY A 84 -6.91 8.91 -6.34
CA GLY A 84 -6.61 7.83 -5.37
C GLY A 84 -5.19 7.81 -4.77
N SER A 85 -4.31 8.71 -5.21
CA SER A 85 -2.95 8.87 -4.67
C SER A 85 -2.57 10.34 -4.47
N PRO A 86 -1.59 10.64 -3.60
CA PRO A 86 -1.10 12.01 -3.41
C PRO A 86 -0.67 12.69 -4.71
N VAL A 87 0.05 11.96 -5.58
CA VAL A 87 0.55 12.48 -6.86
C VAL A 87 -0.57 12.93 -7.78
N GLY A 88 -1.62 12.12 -7.94
CA GLY A 88 -2.73 12.51 -8.80
C GLY A 88 -3.66 13.56 -8.17
N LEU A 89 -3.77 13.60 -6.85
CA LEU A 89 -4.65 14.56 -6.15
C LEU A 89 -4.06 15.97 -6.02
N VAL A 90 -2.74 16.12 -5.92
CA VAL A 90 -2.11 17.41 -5.60
C VAL A 90 -2.34 18.49 -6.66
N ASP A 91 -2.41 18.10 -7.92
CA ASP A 91 -2.55 18.98 -9.08
C ASP A 91 -3.74 18.61 -9.99
N GLY A 92 -4.62 17.72 -9.51
CA GLY A 92 -5.79 17.27 -10.25
C GLY A 92 -5.47 16.35 -11.43
N GLY A 93 -4.30 15.71 -11.45
CA GLY A 93 -3.91 14.72 -12.46
C GLY A 93 -2.99 15.25 -13.55
N LYS A 94 -2.52 16.49 -13.44
CA LYS A 94 -1.65 17.11 -14.45
C LYS A 94 -0.33 16.37 -14.55
N SER A 95 0.30 16.06 -13.42
CA SER A 95 1.50 15.21 -13.37
C SER A 95 1.26 13.85 -14.02
N ILE A 96 0.07 13.26 -13.86
CA ILE A 96 -0.27 11.97 -14.48
C ILE A 96 -0.35 12.09 -16.00
N ILE A 97 -1.04 13.11 -16.52
CA ILE A 97 -1.11 13.35 -17.97
C ILE A 97 0.27 13.66 -18.55
N GLU A 98 1.10 14.45 -17.88
CA GLU A 98 2.49 14.70 -18.31
C GLU A 98 3.30 13.40 -18.41
N TRP A 99 3.16 12.51 -17.42
CA TRP A 99 3.76 11.18 -17.49
C TRP A 99 3.22 10.33 -18.65
N MET A 100 1.91 10.35 -18.89
CA MET A 100 1.32 9.64 -20.02
C MET A 100 1.77 10.20 -21.38
N ASN A 101 1.97 11.51 -21.48
CA ASN A 101 2.55 12.15 -22.68
C ASN A 101 3.99 11.68 -22.90
N LEU A 102 4.82 11.64 -21.85
CA LEU A 102 6.20 11.14 -21.91
C LEU A 102 6.26 9.67 -22.33
N ILE A 103 5.37 8.84 -21.76
CA ILE A 103 5.25 7.44 -22.17
C ILE A 103 4.72 7.35 -23.60
N GLY A 104 3.93 8.30 -24.09
CA GLY A 104 3.38 8.30 -25.45
C GLY A 104 2.15 7.42 -25.60
N TYR A 105 1.13 7.67 -24.76
CA TYR A 105 -0.20 7.06 -24.90
C TYR A 105 -0.87 7.45 -26.23
N ASP A 106 -1.65 6.54 -26.81
CA ASP A 106 -2.37 6.76 -28.08
C ASP A 106 -3.82 7.17 -27.88
N ALA A 107 -4.47 6.65 -26.83
CA ALA A 107 -5.83 6.99 -26.44
C ALA A 107 -6.13 6.53 -25.02
N VAL A 108 -6.99 7.28 -24.34
CA VAL A 108 -7.42 7.03 -22.95
C VAL A 108 -8.92 7.24 -22.89
N THR A 109 -9.66 6.45 -22.11
CA THR A 109 -11.05 6.80 -21.75
C THR A 109 -11.12 7.38 -20.34
N ILE A 110 -12.30 7.81 -19.91
CA ILE A 110 -12.54 8.31 -18.56
C ILE A 110 -13.36 7.30 -17.77
N GLY A 111 -13.01 7.14 -16.51
CA GLY A 111 -13.78 6.37 -15.55
C GLY A 111 -14.53 7.27 -14.57
N PRO A 112 -15.39 6.69 -13.71
CA PRO A 112 -16.14 7.44 -12.71
C PRO A 112 -15.27 8.28 -11.78
N ASP A 113 -14.09 7.77 -11.39
CA ASP A 113 -13.23 8.44 -10.41
C ASP A 113 -12.55 9.69 -11.00
N ASP A 114 -12.41 9.77 -12.32
CA ASP A 114 -11.84 10.94 -13.01
C ASP A 114 -12.76 12.17 -12.91
N PHE A 115 -14.03 11.99 -12.54
CA PHE A 115 -14.96 13.09 -12.29
C PHE A 115 -14.84 13.68 -10.87
N LEU A 116 -13.90 13.24 -10.03
CA LEU A 116 -13.74 13.74 -8.66
C LEU A 116 -13.65 15.27 -8.58
N LEU A 117 -12.96 15.90 -9.53
CA LEU A 117 -12.77 17.36 -9.59
C LEU A 117 -13.66 18.04 -10.64
N GLY A 118 -14.65 17.32 -11.18
CA GLY A 118 -15.63 17.83 -12.13
C GLY A 118 -15.11 17.98 -13.57
N LEU A 119 -16.02 18.40 -14.45
CA LEU A 119 -15.78 18.52 -15.90
C LEU A 119 -14.70 19.55 -16.26
N ASP A 120 -14.56 20.62 -15.48
CA ASP A 120 -13.54 21.64 -15.76
C ASP A 120 -12.13 21.05 -15.64
N ASN A 121 -11.89 20.22 -14.61
CA ASN A 121 -10.62 19.51 -14.48
C ASN A 121 -10.37 18.56 -15.65
N ILE A 122 -11.38 17.78 -16.08
CA ILE A 122 -11.25 16.91 -17.26
C ILE A 122 -10.94 17.73 -18.52
N SER A 123 -11.48 18.95 -18.65
CA SER A 123 -11.14 19.85 -19.77
C SER A 123 -9.68 20.26 -19.72
N GLU A 124 -9.17 20.67 -18.55
CA GLU A 124 -7.77 21.04 -18.38
C GLU A 124 -6.83 19.87 -18.70
N LEU A 125 -7.17 18.66 -18.24
CA LEU A 125 -6.40 17.45 -18.53
C LEU A 125 -6.43 17.08 -20.02
N ALA A 126 -7.58 17.23 -20.69
CA ALA A 126 -7.72 17.00 -22.12
C ALA A 126 -6.94 18.02 -22.96
N GLU A 127 -6.80 19.26 -22.50
CA GLU A 127 -5.96 20.28 -23.15
C GLU A 127 -4.46 20.01 -22.98
N LEU A 128 -4.08 19.38 -21.86
CA LEU A 128 -2.69 19.01 -21.56
C LEU A 128 -2.24 17.72 -22.26
N ALA A 129 -3.17 16.81 -22.57
CA ALA A 129 -2.86 15.51 -23.15
C ALA A 129 -2.46 15.60 -24.64
N ASP A 130 -1.37 14.92 -25.01
CA ASP A 130 -0.93 14.76 -26.41
C ASP A 130 -1.76 13.70 -27.17
N PHE A 131 -2.67 13.04 -26.46
CA PHE A 131 -3.55 11.99 -26.93
C PHE A 131 -5.03 12.32 -26.69
N PRO A 132 -5.95 11.79 -27.50
CA PRO A 132 -7.37 12.02 -27.30
C PRO A 132 -7.89 11.28 -26.06
N ILE A 133 -8.62 12.00 -25.22
CA ILE A 133 -9.50 11.43 -24.19
C ILE A 133 -10.84 11.09 -24.84
N LEU A 134 -11.26 9.83 -24.73
CA LEU A 134 -12.39 9.26 -25.47
C LEU A 134 -13.60 8.98 -24.58
N ALA A 135 -14.78 9.45 -24.99
CA ALA A 135 -16.07 9.12 -24.40
C ALA A 135 -17.21 9.42 -25.40
N ALA A 136 -17.83 8.39 -25.97
CA ALA A 136 -18.85 8.53 -27.01
C ALA A 136 -20.27 8.74 -26.49
N ASN A 137 -20.55 8.27 -25.28
CA ASN A 137 -21.88 8.32 -24.68
C ASN A 137 -22.11 9.54 -23.78
N ILE A 138 -21.24 10.56 -23.86
CA ILE A 138 -21.39 11.82 -23.14
C ILE A 138 -21.35 13.01 -24.12
N ASN A 139 -22.12 14.06 -23.86
CA ASN A 139 -22.14 15.30 -24.65
C ASN A 139 -21.12 16.33 -24.12
N PHE A 140 -19.85 15.94 -24.03
CA PHE A 140 -18.81 16.79 -23.46
C PHE A 140 -17.78 17.18 -24.52
N LYS A 141 -17.47 18.47 -24.63
CA LYS A 141 -16.67 19.01 -25.76
C LYS A 141 -15.20 18.61 -25.69
N SER A 142 -14.66 18.43 -24.49
CA SER A 142 -13.24 18.15 -24.27
C SER A 142 -12.88 16.68 -24.52
N THR A 143 -13.89 15.81 -24.72
CA THR A 143 -13.69 14.43 -25.14
C THR A 143 -14.08 14.23 -26.61
N LYS A 144 -13.54 13.17 -27.21
CA LYS A 144 -13.95 12.69 -28.55
C LYS A 144 -14.69 11.36 -28.42
N PRO A 145 -15.63 11.03 -29.32
CA PRO A 145 -16.26 9.72 -29.26
C PRO A 145 -15.31 8.58 -29.64
N TYR A 146 -14.45 8.84 -30.62
CA TYR A 146 -13.46 7.89 -31.12
C TYR A 146 -12.27 8.62 -31.75
N THR A 147 -11.23 7.87 -32.09
CA THR A 147 -10.12 8.29 -32.96
C THR A 147 -9.78 7.18 -33.96
N ILE A 148 -9.18 7.53 -35.09
CA ILE A 148 -8.62 6.56 -36.05
C ILE A 148 -7.10 6.69 -36.02
N ARG A 149 -6.40 5.58 -35.73
CA ARG A 149 -4.93 5.48 -35.80
C ARG A 149 -4.57 4.68 -37.05
N ASN A 150 -3.71 5.24 -37.90
CA ASN A 150 -3.19 4.52 -39.06
C ASN A 150 -1.85 3.92 -38.67
N ILE A 151 -1.76 2.59 -38.70
CA ILE A 151 -0.52 1.85 -38.53
C ILE A 151 -0.20 1.21 -39.86
N GLU A 152 0.78 1.77 -40.56
CA GLU A 152 1.06 1.45 -41.95
C GLU A 152 -0.19 1.63 -42.83
N ASP A 153 -0.76 0.55 -43.35
CA ASP A 153 -1.99 0.51 -44.15
C ASP A 153 -3.21 -0.01 -43.36
N ILE A 154 -3.06 -0.31 -42.08
CA ILE A 154 -4.14 -0.76 -41.19
C ILE A 154 -4.73 0.44 -40.47
N LYS A 155 -6.06 0.63 -40.59
CA LYS A 155 -6.80 1.65 -39.85
C LYS A 155 -7.43 1.06 -38.60
N ILE A 156 -7.03 1.57 -37.44
CA ILE A 156 -7.53 1.13 -36.14
C ILE A 156 -8.49 2.20 -35.62
N GLY A 157 -9.78 1.86 -35.52
CA GLY A 157 -10.78 2.70 -34.87
C GLY A 157 -10.81 2.43 -33.37
N ILE A 158 -10.59 3.46 -32.56
CA ILE A 158 -10.57 3.36 -31.09
C ILE A 158 -11.75 4.17 -30.55
N ILE A 159 -12.69 3.52 -29.86
CA ILE A 159 -13.94 4.11 -29.35
C ILE A 159 -13.88 4.17 -27.82
N GLY A 160 -14.31 5.27 -27.20
CA GLY A 160 -14.47 5.35 -25.73
C GLY A 160 -15.91 5.16 -25.29
N ILE A 161 -16.16 4.29 -24.31
CA ILE A 161 -17.49 4.06 -23.72
C ILE A 161 -17.37 4.07 -22.18
N ILE A 162 -18.12 4.95 -21.53
CA ILE A 162 -18.09 5.09 -20.07
C ILE A 162 -19.36 4.50 -19.44
N PRO A 163 -19.36 4.11 -18.14
CA PRO A 163 -20.55 3.59 -17.49
C PRO A 163 -21.74 4.55 -17.59
N SER A 164 -22.95 4.06 -17.88
CA SER A 164 -24.15 4.91 -18.00
C SER A 164 -24.83 5.20 -16.67
N ASN A 165 -24.37 4.59 -15.57
CA ASN A 165 -24.83 4.80 -14.20
C ASN A 165 -23.96 5.80 -13.43
N LEU A 166 -23.28 6.76 -14.10
CA LEU A 166 -22.46 7.77 -13.41
C LEU A 166 -23.20 8.53 -12.30
N ASN A 167 -24.51 8.73 -12.43
CA ASN A 167 -25.32 9.40 -11.40
C ASN A 167 -25.35 8.64 -10.06
N GLU A 168 -25.03 7.34 -10.07
CA GLU A 168 -24.91 6.51 -8.87
C GLU A 168 -23.47 6.45 -8.34
N LEU A 169 -22.49 6.70 -9.22
CA LEU A 169 -21.06 6.54 -8.94
C LEU A 169 -20.36 7.87 -8.62
N VAL A 170 -20.90 8.99 -9.09
CA VAL A 170 -20.27 10.31 -9.06
C VAL A 170 -21.19 11.32 -8.39
N ILE A 171 -20.59 12.27 -7.66
CA ILE A 171 -21.31 13.38 -7.04
C ILE A 171 -21.99 14.22 -8.15
N GLU A 172 -23.30 14.43 -8.03
CA GLU A 172 -24.11 15.12 -9.04
C GLU A 172 -23.55 16.50 -9.42
N SER A 173 -22.99 17.25 -8.47
CA SER A 173 -22.36 18.56 -8.72
C SER A 173 -21.21 18.51 -9.72
N ASN A 174 -20.52 17.38 -9.82
CA ASN A 174 -19.34 17.22 -10.67
C ASN A 174 -19.68 16.83 -12.10
N ILE A 175 -20.92 16.39 -12.34
CA ILE A 175 -21.43 15.94 -13.64
C ILE A 175 -22.63 16.77 -14.09
N GLN A 176 -22.80 17.98 -13.55
CA GLN A 176 -23.88 18.87 -13.98
C GLN A 176 -23.78 19.14 -15.48
N ASN A 177 -24.93 19.10 -16.16
CA ASN A 177 -25.08 19.36 -17.59
C ASN A 177 -24.55 18.28 -18.55
N ILE A 178 -24.21 17.09 -18.04
CA ILE A 178 -23.95 15.93 -18.92
C ILE A 178 -25.26 15.22 -19.25
N ASN A 179 -25.39 14.85 -20.52
CA ASN A 179 -26.41 13.97 -21.06
C ASN A 179 -25.72 12.65 -21.40
N LEU A 180 -25.90 11.70 -20.51
CA LEU A 180 -25.31 10.38 -20.59
C LEU A 180 -26.25 9.44 -21.35
N LYS A 181 -25.74 8.85 -22.42
CA LYS A 181 -26.46 7.86 -23.24
C LYS A 181 -26.11 6.45 -22.78
N LYS A 182 -27.01 5.51 -23.08
CA LYS A 182 -26.77 4.08 -22.88
C LYS A 182 -25.62 3.58 -23.74
N GLU A 183 -24.83 2.67 -23.20
CA GLU A 183 -23.60 2.13 -23.75
C GLU A 183 -23.86 1.37 -25.04
N ILE A 184 -24.73 0.35 -25.01
CA ILE A 184 -24.96 -0.55 -26.16
C ILE A 184 -25.45 0.19 -27.41
N PRO A 185 -26.50 1.04 -27.34
CA PRO A 185 -26.94 1.79 -28.54
C PRO A 185 -25.86 2.75 -29.05
N THR A 186 -25.06 3.32 -28.16
CA THR A 186 -23.97 4.23 -28.54
C THR A 186 -22.83 3.47 -29.19
N LEU A 187 -22.40 2.34 -28.62
CA LEU A 187 -21.38 1.47 -29.17
C LEU A 187 -21.75 1.04 -30.59
N ASN A 188 -22.96 0.51 -30.80
CA ASN A 188 -23.42 0.07 -32.12
C ASN A 188 -23.39 1.20 -33.16
N LYS A 189 -23.75 2.42 -32.75
CA LYS A 189 -23.64 3.60 -33.61
C LYS A 189 -22.18 3.91 -33.96
N MET A 190 -21.29 3.92 -32.97
CA MET A 190 -19.87 4.26 -33.17
C MET A 190 -19.14 3.21 -34.00
N VAL A 191 -19.39 1.92 -33.77
CA VAL A 191 -18.86 0.81 -34.59
C VAL A 191 -19.23 1.01 -36.05
N LYS A 192 -20.50 1.32 -36.33
CA LYS A 192 -20.95 1.60 -37.70
C LYS A 192 -20.19 2.80 -38.31
N GLU A 193 -20.04 3.88 -37.55
CA GLU A 193 -19.39 5.11 -38.01
C GLU A 193 -17.89 4.88 -38.32
N VAL A 194 -17.14 4.23 -37.43
CA VAL A 194 -15.70 3.97 -37.67
C VAL A 194 -15.48 2.98 -38.82
N LYS A 195 -16.40 2.02 -39.02
CA LYS A 195 -16.38 1.13 -40.20
C LYS A 195 -16.63 1.89 -41.50
N GLU A 196 -17.56 2.83 -41.51
CA GLU A 196 -17.80 3.69 -42.68
C GLU A 196 -16.59 4.56 -43.02
N LEU A 197 -15.76 4.89 -42.03
CA LEU A 197 -14.45 5.55 -42.19
C LEU A 197 -13.32 4.59 -42.62
N GLY A 198 -13.63 3.29 -42.75
CA GLY A 198 -12.74 2.25 -43.21
C GLY A 198 -11.84 1.67 -42.13
N ALA A 199 -12.25 1.68 -40.86
CA ALA A 199 -11.52 0.95 -39.81
C ALA A 199 -11.48 -0.55 -40.13
N ASP A 200 -10.27 -1.12 -40.14
CA ASP A 200 -10.04 -2.54 -40.34
C ASP A 200 -10.06 -3.30 -39.01
N ILE A 201 -9.61 -2.65 -37.93
CA ILE A 201 -9.63 -3.15 -36.55
C ILE A 201 -10.37 -2.13 -35.68
N ILE A 202 -11.20 -2.61 -34.75
CA ILE A 202 -11.97 -1.77 -33.82
C ILE A 202 -11.64 -2.16 -32.38
N ILE A 203 -11.13 -1.19 -31.63
CA ILE A 203 -10.83 -1.30 -30.20
C ILE A 203 -11.79 -0.40 -29.42
N VAL A 204 -12.29 -0.87 -28.29
CA VAL A 204 -13.10 -0.10 -27.36
C VAL A 204 -12.35 0.05 -26.04
N LEU A 205 -12.24 1.28 -25.55
CA LEU A 205 -11.78 1.60 -24.20
C LEU A 205 -13.01 1.82 -23.34
N SER A 206 -13.09 1.15 -22.18
CA SER A 206 -14.26 1.26 -21.32
C SER A 206 -13.95 1.12 -19.83
N SER A 207 -14.61 1.93 -19.00
CA SER A 207 -14.50 1.85 -17.53
C SER A 207 -15.64 1.08 -16.86
N ASN A 208 -16.33 0.17 -17.58
CA ASN A 208 -17.45 -0.63 -17.07
C ASN A 208 -17.03 -1.86 -16.21
N GLY A 209 -15.74 -2.17 -16.14
CA GLY A 209 -15.18 -3.20 -15.26
C GLY A 209 -15.46 -4.65 -15.68
N ILE A 210 -14.49 -5.55 -15.51
CA ILE A 210 -14.72 -7.00 -15.55
C ILE A 210 -15.12 -7.49 -14.15
N PRO A 211 -16.25 -8.21 -13.98
CA PRO A 211 -16.72 -8.68 -12.67
C PRO A 211 -15.74 -9.62 -12.01
N TRP A 212 -15.62 -9.55 -10.67
CA TRP A 212 -14.65 -10.32 -9.90
C TRP A 212 -14.72 -11.84 -10.14
N ASN A 213 -15.91 -12.39 -10.29
CA ASN A 213 -16.11 -13.78 -10.70
C ASN A 213 -16.71 -13.79 -12.11
N ARG A 214 -15.87 -13.47 -13.09
CA ARG A 214 -16.28 -13.18 -14.47
C ARG A 214 -17.04 -14.34 -15.13
N GLU A 215 -16.65 -15.59 -14.84
CA GLU A 215 -17.33 -16.78 -15.36
C GLU A 215 -18.75 -16.89 -14.80
N ARG A 216 -18.91 -16.78 -13.47
CA ARG A 216 -20.21 -16.89 -12.80
C ARG A 216 -21.16 -15.77 -13.21
N GLU A 217 -20.69 -14.53 -13.25
CA GLU A 217 -21.53 -13.39 -13.61
C GLU A 217 -21.95 -13.46 -15.09
N TYR A 218 -21.05 -13.86 -15.98
CA TYR A 218 -21.38 -14.06 -17.39
C TYR A 218 -22.38 -15.20 -17.60
N GLU A 219 -22.23 -16.34 -16.91
CA GLU A 219 -23.21 -17.45 -16.98
C GLU A 219 -24.62 -17.01 -16.53
N LYS A 220 -24.70 -16.24 -15.44
CA LYS A 220 -25.97 -15.66 -14.98
C LYS A 220 -26.57 -14.72 -16.03
N PHE A 221 -25.74 -13.87 -16.62
CA PHE A 221 -26.17 -12.95 -17.67
C PHE A 221 -26.74 -13.72 -18.87
N ILE A 222 -26.01 -14.69 -19.41
CA ILE A 222 -26.45 -15.51 -20.56
C ILE A 222 -27.75 -16.26 -20.26
N SER A 223 -27.93 -16.77 -19.03
CA SER A 223 -29.17 -17.45 -18.64
C SER A 223 -30.43 -16.54 -18.68
N ASN A 224 -30.22 -15.23 -18.64
CA ASN A 224 -31.29 -14.23 -18.59
C ASN A 224 -31.30 -13.28 -19.81
N VAL A 225 -30.30 -13.35 -20.71
CA VAL A 225 -30.13 -12.40 -21.83
C VAL A 225 -31.32 -12.34 -22.79
N SER A 226 -32.03 -13.45 -22.98
CA SER A 226 -33.26 -13.48 -23.79
C SER A 226 -34.42 -12.70 -23.18
N ARG A 227 -34.34 -12.35 -21.89
CA ARG A 227 -35.29 -11.49 -21.17
C ARG A 227 -34.83 -10.04 -21.08
N PHE A 228 -33.58 -9.77 -21.43
CA PHE A 228 -33.00 -8.44 -21.40
C PHE A 228 -33.16 -7.79 -22.79
N ASP A 229 -33.95 -6.74 -22.83
CA ASP A 229 -33.97 -5.82 -23.97
C ASP A 229 -32.68 -5.00 -23.98
N SER A 230 -32.39 -4.23 -25.04
CA SER A 230 -31.23 -3.32 -25.15
C SER A 230 -31.27 -2.14 -24.15
N LYS A 231 -31.98 -2.30 -23.03
CA LYS A 231 -32.26 -1.37 -21.94
C LYS A 231 -31.75 -1.90 -20.59
N LEU A 232 -30.68 -2.69 -20.60
CA LEU A 232 -29.99 -3.00 -19.35
C LEU A 232 -29.51 -1.69 -18.72
N ASP A 233 -29.92 -1.46 -17.48
CA ASP A 233 -29.35 -0.44 -16.62
C ASP A 233 -28.16 -1.09 -15.91
N ASP A 234 -27.00 -0.41 -15.91
CA ASP A 234 -25.75 -0.86 -15.27
C ASP A 234 -25.19 -2.19 -15.82
N ILE A 235 -24.40 -2.09 -16.91
CA ILE A 235 -23.73 -3.26 -17.52
C ILE A 235 -22.24 -3.27 -17.21
N ASN A 236 -21.69 -4.46 -17.06
CA ASN A 236 -20.24 -4.65 -16.96
C ASN A 236 -19.58 -4.85 -18.34
N ALA A 237 -18.24 -4.86 -18.38
CA ALA A 237 -17.48 -4.96 -19.63
C ALA A 237 -17.73 -6.27 -20.41
N LEU A 238 -18.06 -7.39 -19.74
CA LEU A 238 -18.37 -8.65 -20.44
C LEU A 238 -19.75 -8.60 -21.10
N GLU A 239 -20.71 -7.98 -20.44
CA GLU A 239 -22.06 -7.78 -20.98
C GLU A 239 -22.04 -6.79 -22.14
N LEU A 240 -21.27 -5.70 -22.03
CA LEU A 240 -20.97 -4.82 -23.16
C LEU A 240 -20.37 -5.61 -24.32
N GLY A 241 -19.39 -6.47 -24.02
CA GLY A 241 -18.74 -7.33 -25.00
C GLY A 241 -19.68 -8.29 -25.72
N TYR A 242 -20.68 -8.85 -25.03
CA TYR A 242 -21.68 -9.71 -25.67
C TYR A 242 -22.43 -9.01 -26.81
N PHE A 243 -22.69 -7.70 -26.69
CA PHE A 243 -23.36 -6.89 -27.71
C PHE A 243 -22.41 -6.19 -28.68
N ALA A 244 -21.10 -6.35 -28.53
CA ALA A 244 -20.07 -5.63 -29.27
C ALA A 244 -19.76 -6.27 -30.64
N GLU A 245 -20.78 -6.44 -31.48
CA GLU A 245 -20.58 -7.03 -32.81
C GLU A 245 -19.52 -6.27 -33.62
N SER A 246 -18.55 -7.02 -34.16
CA SER A 246 -17.43 -6.49 -34.96
C SER A 246 -16.43 -5.59 -34.23
N VAL A 247 -16.48 -5.56 -32.90
CA VAL A 247 -15.37 -5.06 -32.11
C VAL A 247 -14.36 -6.20 -31.97
N ASP A 248 -13.07 -5.90 -32.12
CA ASP A 248 -12.00 -6.87 -32.01
C ASP A 248 -11.50 -6.98 -30.57
N LEU A 249 -11.34 -5.85 -29.88
CA LEU A 249 -10.81 -5.79 -28.52
C LEU A 249 -11.55 -4.76 -27.66
N ILE A 250 -11.89 -5.14 -26.43
CA ILE A 250 -12.29 -4.24 -25.35
C ILE A 250 -11.17 -4.21 -24.30
N VAL A 251 -10.62 -3.02 -24.06
CA VAL A 251 -9.71 -2.73 -22.94
C VAL A 251 -10.53 -2.10 -21.84
N ALA A 252 -10.73 -2.85 -20.75
CA ALA A 252 -11.58 -2.45 -19.65
C ALA A 252 -10.78 -1.90 -18.45
N GLY A 253 -11.41 -1.00 -17.70
CA GLY A 253 -11.06 -0.52 -16.35
C GLY A 253 -12.30 -0.41 -15.46
N GLY A 254 -12.14 -0.01 -14.20
CA GLY A 254 -13.23 0.31 -13.26
C GLY A 254 -13.26 -0.57 -12.01
N ASN A 255 -12.84 -1.84 -12.10
CA ASN A 255 -12.85 -2.78 -10.96
C ASN A 255 -11.46 -3.01 -10.34
N SER A 256 -10.39 -2.43 -10.92
CA SER A 256 -8.99 -2.56 -10.45
C SER A 256 -8.51 -4.02 -10.28
N LYS A 257 -9.13 -4.98 -10.97
CA LYS A 257 -8.83 -6.41 -10.86
C LYS A 257 -8.24 -6.96 -12.16
N GLY A 258 -7.02 -7.48 -12.09
CA GLY A 258 -6.35 -8.15 -13.21
C GLY A 258 -6.82 -9.58 -13.42
N TYR A 259 -6.81 -10.00 -14.69
CA TYR A 259 -7.05 -11.39 -15.07
C TYR A 259 -5.88 -11.91 -15.91
N PRO A 260 -5.37 -13.12 -15.62
CA PRO A 260 -4.21 -13.65 -16.33
C PRO A 260 -4.51 -13.97 -17.80
N THR A 261 -5.76 -14.26 -18.16
CA THR A 261 -6.15 -14.68 -19.51
C THR A 261 -7.17 -13.75 -20.14
N ILE A 262 -7.12 -13.64 -21.47
CA ILE A 262 -8.05 -12.83 -22.25
C ILE A 262 -9.40 -13.52 -22.22
N TRP A 263 -10.47 -12.75 -22.04
CA TRP A 263 -11.82 -13.27 -22.21
C TRP A 263 -12.19 -13.23 -23.69
N TYR A 264 -12.76 -14.31 -24.20
CA TYR A 264 -13.28 -14.37 -25.56
C TYR A 264 -14.79 -14.58 -25.51
N ASP A 265 -15.54 -13.62 -26.03
CA ASP A 265 -16.98 -13.71 -26.13
C ASP A 265 -17.38 -14.57 -27.34
N LYS A 266 -18.23 -15.58 -27.12
CA LYS A 266 -18.64 -16.50 -28.20
C LYS A 266 -19.74 -15.94 -29.11
N ASN A 267 -20.45 -14.91 -28.67
CA ASN A 267 -21.56 -14.31 -29.41
C ASN A 267 -21.07 -13.23 -30.38
N SER A 268 -20.30 -12.27 -29.88
CA SER A 268 -19.77 -11.16 -30.69
C SER A 268 -18.38 -11.43 -31.28
N HIS A 269 -17.67 -12.44 -30.77
CA HIS A 269 -16.27 -12.77 -31.09
C HIS A 269 -15.25 -11.72 -30.63
N VAL A 270 -15.63 -10.80 -29.74
CA VAL A 270 -14.73 -9.80 -29.16
C VAL A 270 -13.82 -10.40 -28.09
N PHE A 271 -12.59 -9.88 -28.02
CA PHE A 271 -11.67 -10.14 -26.92
C PHE A 271 -11.77 -9.06 -25.85
N ILE A 272 -11.70 -9.43 -24.57
CA ILE A 272 -11.87 -8.49 -23.45
C ILE A 272 -10.75 -8.70 -22.43
N THR A 273 -10.11 -7.61 -22.03
CA THR A 273 -9.01 -7.62 -21.07
C THR A 273 -9.17 -6.52 -20.02
N GLN A 274 -8.64 -6.76 -18.83
CA GLN A 274 -8.48 -5.78 -17.75
C GLN A 274 -7.26 -6.19 -16.92
N ASN A 275 -6.41 -5.22 -16.59
CA ASN A 275 -5.23 -5.43 -15.76
C ASN A 275 -5.53 -5.07 -14.30
N TYR A 276 -4.63 -5.46 -13.40
CA TYR A 276 -4.69 -5.03 -12.02
C TYR A 276 -4.35 -3.53 -11.92
N GLY A 277 -5.11 -2.78 -11.13
CA GLY A 277 -5.00 -1.32 -11.04
C GLY A 277 -3.85 -0.82 -10.15
N ASN A 278 -3.95 0.43 -9.71
CA ASN A 278 -3.02 1.16 -8.84
C ASN A 278 -1.58 1.17 -9.37
N GLY A 279 -1.41 1.29 -10.70
CA GLY A 279 -0.10 1.33 -11.37
C GLY A 279 0.83 0.15 -11.06
N THR A 280 0.25 -0.97 -10.65
CA THR A 280 0.98 -2.18 -10.24
C THR A 280 1.33 -3.07 -11.42
N GLU A 281 0.45 -3.10 -12.42
CA GLU A 281 0.50 -4.02 -13.55
C GLU A 281 0.10 -3.30 -14.84
N PHE A 282 0.72 -3.69 -15.95
CA PHE A 282 0.28 -3.33 -17.30
C PHE A 282 0.04 -4.59 -18.13
N GLY A 283 -0.82 -4.51 -19.14
CA GLY A 283 -1.06 -5.60 -20.08
C GLY A 283 -0.18 -5.48 -21.32
N HIS A 284 0.28 -6.60 -21.86
CA HIS A 284 0.98 -6.63 -23.15
C HIS A 284 0.43 -7.73 -24.06
N LEU A 285 -0.22 -7.31 -25.14
CA LEU A 285 -0.85 -8.15 -26.14
C LEU A 285 -0.18 -7.95 -27.51
N ILE A 286 -0.23 -8.99 -28.34
CA ILE A 286 0.16 -8.92 -29.75
C ILE A 286 -1.08 -9.24 -30.57
N LEU A 287 -1.44 -8.31 -31.46
CA LEU A 287 -2.45 -8.52 -32.49
C LEU A 287 -1.72 -8.89 -33.76
N GLU A 288 -2.01 -10.07 -34.28
CA GLU A 288 -1.59 -10.50 -35.61
C GLU A 288 -2.71 -10.24 -36.61
N THR A 289 -2.31 -9.76 -37.77
CA THR A 289 -3.24 -9.36 -38.82
C THR A 289 -2.91 -10.05 -40.13
N GLU A 290 -3.96 -10.46 -40.85
CA GLU A 290 -3.89 -10.99 -42.21
C GLU A 290 -4.92 -10.24 -43.06
N ASP A 291 -4.49 -9.75 -44.23
CA ASP A 291 -5.31 -8.89 -45.10
C ASP A 291 -5.98 -7.72 -44.34
N ASN A 292 -5.20 -7.06 -43.49
CA ASN A 292 -5.55 -5.95 -42.60
C ASN A 292 -6.61 -6.26 -41.53
N LYS A 293 -7.05 -7.51 -41.40
CA LYS A 293 -8.00 -7.95 -40.36
C LYS A 293 -7.29 -8.69 -39.24
N LEU A 294 -7.87 -8.65 -38.04
CA LEU A 294 -7.38 -9.46 -36.93
C LEU A 294 -7.47 -10.95 -37.28
N SER A 295 -6.34 -11.64 -37.26
CA SER A 295 -6.27 -13.10 -37.43
C SER A 295 -6.05 -13.81 -36.09
N ASN A 296 -5.29 -13.20 -35.18
CA ASN A 296 -4.97 -13.78 -33.88
C ASN A 296 -4.63 -12.70 -32.84
N ILE A 297 -4.85 -13.02 -31.57
CA ILE A 297 -4.47 -12.17 -30.44
C ILE A 297 -3.97 -13.04 -29.28
N TYR A 298 -2.83 -12.67 -28.71
CA TYR A 298 -2.24 -13.43 -27.61
C TYR A 298 -1.36 -12.55 -26.72
N PRO A 299 -1.12 -12.97 -25.47
CA PRO A 299 -0.17 -12.29 -24.59
C PRO A 299 1.26 -12.32 -25.16
N ALA A 300 1.97 -11.20 -25.09
CA ALA A 300 3.35 -11.11 -25.58
C ALA A 300 4.34 -11.92 -24.72
N THR A 301 4.02 -12.13 -23.44
CA THR A 301 4.83 -12.94 -22.52
C THR A 301 4.11 -14.24 -22.15
N SER A 302 4.88 -15.28 -21.80
CA SER A 302 4.35 -16.64 -21.68
C SER A 302 3.25 -16.77 -20.62
N GLY A 303 2.01 -16.96 -21.07
CA GLY A 303 0.90 -17.45 -20.27
C GLY A 303 0.14 -16.42 -19.43
N ARG A 304 0.42 -15.11 -19.56
CA ARG A 304 -0.37 -14.06 -18.91
C ARG A 304 -0.33 -12.71 -19.63
N ILE A 305 -1.46 -12.02 -19.68
CA ILE A 305 -1.55 -10.65 -20.21
C ILE A 305 -0.81 -9.68 -19.29
N GLY A 306 -1.18 -9.71 -18.00
CA GLY A 306 -0.72 -8.77 -16.99
C GLY A 306 0.73 -9.00 -16.57
N GLN A 307 1.52 -7.93 -16.63
CA GLN A 307 2.90 -7.85 -16.19
C GLN A 307 2.99 -7.01 -14.92
N THR A 308 3.02 -7.68 -13.76
CA THR A 308 3.23 -7.01 -12.48
C THR A 308 4.67 -6.48 -12.42
N LEU A 309 4.84 -5.19 -12.13
CA LEU A 309 6.11 -4.46 -12.16
C LEU A 309 7.03 -4.78 -10.97
N LEU A 310 7.20 -6.06 -10.65
CA LEU A 310 8.02 -6.54 -9.55
C LEU A 310 9.50 -6.27 -9.79
N ALA A 311 10.22 -5.86 -8.75
CA ALA A 311 11.64 -5.54 -8.82
C ALA A 311 12.53 -6.72 -9.24
N ASP A 312 12.09 -7.95 -9.00
CA ASP A 312 12.81 -9.16 -9.44
C ASP A 312 12.63 -9.46 -10.93
N ASN A 313 11.62 -8.85 -11.58
CA ASN A 313 11.24 -9.11 -12.97
C ASN A 313 11.54 -7.95 -13.91
N PHE A 314 11.64 -6.73 -13.39
CA PHE A 314 11.82 -5.52 -14.17
C PHE A 314 13.00 -4.71 -13.67
N ASN A 315 13.63 -4.00 -14.59
CA ASN A 315 14.63 -2.98 -14.28
C ASN A 315 13.99 -1.60 -14.42
N ALA A 316 14.51 -0.64 -13.68
CA ALA A 316 14.12 0.76 -13.78
C ALA A 316 15.37 1.63 -13.85
N ASP A 317 15.32 2.66 -14.70
CA ASP A 317 16.30 3.73 -14.66
C ASP A 317 16.28 4.42 -13.27
N TYR A 318 17.45 4.57 -12.67
CA TYR A 318 17.59 5.04 -11.30
C TYR A 318 17.18 6.51 -11.15
N GLU A 319 17.44 7.34 -12.16
CA GLU A 319 17.07 8.76 -12.15
C GLU A 319 15.55 8.90 -12.20
N THR A 320 14.90 8.16 -13.09
CA THR A 320 13.44 8.09 -13.22
C THR A 320 12.78 7.57 -11.93
N LEU A 321 13.35 6.51 -11.33
CA LEU A 321 12.87 5.94 -10.08
C LEU A 321 12.94 6.95 -8.93
N THR A 322 14.05 7.70 -8.83
CA THR A 322 14.26 8.74 -7.83
C THR A 322 13.31 9.91 -8.05
N LEU A 323 13.14 10.36 -9.29
CA LEU A 323 12.24 11.44 -9.66
C LEU A 323 10.79 11.15 -9.24
N LEU A 324 10.32 9.92 -9.43
CA LEU A 324 8.96 9.51 -9.04
C LEU A 324 8.78 9.50 -7.52
N ARG A 325 9.78 9.01 -6.76
CA ARG A 325 9.76 9.09 -5.29
C ARG A 325 9.75 10.53 -4.78
N ASP A 326 10.53 11.41 -5.41
CA ASP A 326 10.58 12.82 -5.06
C ASP A 326 9.27 13.55 -5.43
N LEU A 327 8.65 13.18 -6.55
CA LEU A 327 7.34 13.70 -6.95
C LEU A 327 6.27 13.32 -5.93
N GLU A 328 6.23 12.06 -5.50
CA GLU A 328 5.30 11.60 -4.47
C GLU A 328 5.53 12.28 -3.13
N SER A 329 6.78 12.36 -2.68
CA SER A 329 7.14 13.04 -1.43
C SER A 329 6.73 14.51 -1.45
N ARG A 330 6.95 15.21 -2.57
CA ARG A 330 6.50 16.61 -2.74
C ARG A 330 4.98 16.72 -2.80
N ALA A 331 4.30 15.80 -3.45
CA ALA A 331 2.85 15.78 -3.54
C ALA A 331 2.20 15.60 -2.16
N ILE A 332 2.73 14.67 -1.35
CA ILE A 332 2.34 14.47 0.05
C ILE A 332 2.55 15.76 0.84
N PHE A 333 3.78 16.30 0.81
CA PHE A 333 4.09 17.55 1.52
C PHE A 333 3.17 18.70 1.09
N GLN A 334 2.89 18.83 -0.20
CA GLN A 334 2.03 19.89 -0.71
C GLN A 334 0.56 19.70 -0.30
N LEU A 335 0.03 18.48 -0.32
CA LEU A 335 -1.33 18.20 0.16
C LEU A 335 -1.46 18.45 1.66
N GLU A 336 -0.48 18.04 2.45
CA GLU A 336 -0.40 18.37 3.89
C GLU A 336 -0.32 19.88 4.11
N SER A 337 0.45 20.60 3.29
CA SER A 337 0.55 22.06 3.34
C SER A 337 -0.72 22.78 2.86
N LYS A 338 -1.47 22.23 1.90
CA LYS A 338 -2.77 22.75 1.43
C LYS A 338 -3.88 22.49 2.44
N ASN A 339 -3.86 21.35 3.12
CA ASN A 339 -4.72 21.10 4.28
C ASN A 339 -4.43 22.09 5.41
N ASN A 340 -3.19 22.57 5.53
CA ASN A 340 -2.83 23.68 6.40
C ASN A 340 -3.38 25.06 5.96
N THR A 341 -3.83 25.25 4.71
CA THR A 341 -4.44 26.51 4.22
C THR A 341 -5.97 26.45 4.09
N TYR A 342 -6.55 25.29 3.79
CA TYR A 342 -8.02 25.12 3.67
C TYR A 342 -8.70 24.57 4.93
N ASN A 343 -7.97 24.36 6.02
CA ASN A 343 -8.57 24.08 7.33
C ASN A 343 -7.78 24.60 8.53
N LYS A 344 -7.05 25.72 8.38
CA LYS A 344 -6.50 26.44 9.56
C LYS A 344 -7.53 27.28 10.33
N ASN A 345 -8.71 27.51 9.77
CA ASN A 345 -9.81 28.16 10.48
C ASN A 345 -10.85 27.18 11.03
N HIS A 346 -10.71 25.86 10.84
CA HIS A 346 -11.62 24.93 11.53
C HIS A 346 -11.10 23.54 11.95
N LEU A 347 -9.91 23.05 11.57
CA LEU A 347 -9.40 21.76 12.08
C LEU A 347 -7.86 21.68 12.31
N MET A 348 -7.17 22.81 12.40
CA MET A 348 -5.89 22.92 13.13
C MET A 348 -6.08 23.76 14.39
N THR A 349 -7.06 23.41 15.21
CA THR A 349 -6.79 23.47 16.63
C THR A 349 -5.91 22.27 16.92
N ASN A 350 -4.71 22.49 17.45
CA ASN A 350 -4.17 21.56 18.45
C ASN A 350 -5.38 21.15 19.27
N LEU A 351 -5.90 19.93 19.13
CA LEU A 351 -6.97 19.50 20.02
C LEU A 351 -6.29 19.50 21.38
N PRO A 352 -6.59 20.46 22.26
CA PRO A 352 -6.07 20.32 23.59
C PRO A 352 -6.65 19.01 24.07
N VAL A 353 -5.84 18.17 24.71
CA VAL A 353 -6.38 17.13 25.58
C VAL A 353 -7.02 17.89 26.76
N ASN A 354 -8.17 18.53 26.50
CA ASN A 354 -8.79 19.55 27.35
C ASN A 354 -9.63 18.91 28.46
N LYS A 355 -9.29 17.68 28.80
CA LYS A 355 -9.94 16.85 29.78
C LYS A 355 -8.84 16.35 30.68
N ASP A 356 -8.54 17.12 31.73
CA ASP A 356 -7.67 16.71 32.84
C ASP A 356 -8.40 15.62 33.67
N ARG A 357 -8.59 14.44 33.07
CA ARG A 357 -9.38 13.33 33.64
C ARG A 357 -8.56 12.46 34.56
N TRP A 358 -7.33 12.14 34.17
CA TRP A 358 -6.50 11.15 34.85
C TRP A 358 -5.40 11.85 35.65
N LYS A 359 -5.36 11.66 36.96
CA LYS A 359 -4.40 12.35 37.85
C LYS A 359 -3.02 11.68 37.85
N CYS A 360 -2.48 11.41 36.66
CA CYS A 360 -1.17 10.80 36.51
C CYS A 360 -0.06 11.78 36.93
N PRO A 361 0.97 11.31 37.66
CA PRO A 361 2.13 12.13 38.01
C PRO A 361 3.03 12.36 36.78
N ASN A 362 3.88 13.37 36.84
CA ASN A 362 5.02 13.47 35.95
C ASN A 362 6.16 12.61 36.50
N LEU A 363 6.71 11.73 35.66
CA LEU A 363 7.77 10.78 36.01
C LEU A 363 9.17 11.20 35.50
N ASP A 364 9.25 12.24 34.66
CA ASP A 364 10.49 12.81 34.13
C ASP A 364 11.32 13.43 35.25
N ILE A 365 12.47 12.83 35.53
CA ILE A 365 13.44 13.35 36.48
C ILE A 365 14.64 13.89 35.70
N ILE A 366 15.07 15.09 36.05
CA ILE A 366 16.28 15.70 35.51
C ILE A 366 17.45 14.75 35.80
N ASP A 367 18.22 14.41 34.77
CA ASP A 367 19.37 13.50 34.82
C ASP A 367 19.04 11.99 34.88
N GLU A 368 17.80 11.59 34.62
CA GLU A 368 17.40 10.21 34.36
C GLU A 368 16.95 10.02 32.90
N LEU A 369 17.18 8.81 32.36
CA LEU A 369 16.53 8.30 31.16
C LEU A 369 15.37 7.39 31.59
N GLU A 370 14.13 7.83 31.42
CA GLU A 370 12.94 7.01 31.70
C GLU A 370 12.58 6.12 30.51
N VAL A 371 12.64 4.81 30.73
CA VAL A 371 12.24 3.79 29.75
C VAL A 371 11.05 3.01 30.29
N VAL A 372 9.96 3.00 29.53
CA VAL A 372 8.71 2.31 29.87
C VAL A 372 8.47 1.17 28.89
N THR A 373 7.98 0.03 29.38
CA THR A 373 7.34 -1.00 28.55
C THR A 373 5.85 -1.07 28.85
N TRP A 374 5.04 -1.17 27.82
CA TRP A 374 3.59 -1.14 27.94
C TRP A 374 2.91 -2.04 26.90
N ASN A 375 2.51 -3.24 27.32
CA ASN A 375 1.59 -4.04 26.54
C ASN A 375 0.22 -3.35 26.57
N CYS A 376 -0.27 -2.92 25.40
CA CYS A 376 -1.59 -2.31 25.25
C CYS A 376 -2.48 -3.33 24.52
N GLU A 377 -3.00 -4.29 25.28
CA GLU A 377 -3.75 -5.45 24.81
C GLU A 377 -4.73 -5.08 23.68
N PHE A 378 -4.51 -5.67 22.49
CA PHE A 378 -5.31 -5.40 21.30
C PHE A 378 -5.47 -3.91 20.92
N PHE A 379 -4.43 -3.08 21.07
CA PHE A 379 -4.51 -1.64 20.81
C PHE A 379 -5.07 -1.28 19.41
N PRO A 380 -6.03 -0.33 19.32
CA PRO A 380 -6.79 0.26 20.42
C PRO A 380 -7.92 -0.68 20.89
N LYS A 381 -8.03 -0.88 22.21
CA LYS A 381 -9.01 -1.79 22.83
C LYS A 381 -10.45 -1.25 22.79
N ALA A 382 -10.61 0.06 22.97
CA ALA A 382 -11.87 0.80 23.00
C ALA A 382 -11.91 1.91 21.93
N ASN A 383 -11.38 1.62 20.73
CA ASN A 383 -11.28 2.55 19.59
C ASN A 383 -10.64 3.90 20.02
N ASP A 384 -11.16 5.03 19.53
CA ASP A 384 -10.65 6.37 19.81
C ASP A 384 -10.52 6.67 21.31
N SER A 385 -11.35 6.07 22.17
CA SER A 385 -11.27 6.31 23.62
C SER A 385 -9.96 5.82 24.21
N THR A 386 -9.40 4.72 23.69
CA THR A 386 -8.08 4.22 24.06
C THR A 386 -7.01 5.22 23.65
N ILE A 387 -7.10 5.77 22.43
CA ILE A 387 -6.15 6.73 21.88
C ILE A 387 -6.11 8.00 22.72
N TYR A 388 -7.26 8.60 23.01
CA TYR A 388 -7.34 9.80 23.86
C TYR A 388 -6.84 9.56 25.28
N ALA A 389 -7.17 8.41 25.88
CA ALA A 389 -6.73 8.09 27.22
C ALA A 389 -5.21 7.87 27.28
N LEU A 390 -4.64 7.12 26.34
CA LEU A 390 -3.19 6.91 26.26
C LEU A 390 -2.45 8.21 26.01
N ALA A 391 -2.91 9.05 25.07
CA ALA A 391 -2.31 10.35 24.82
C ALA A 391 -2.27 11.21 26.08
N GLU A 392 -3.41 11.32 26.79
CA GLU A 392 -3.50 12.08 28.05
C GLU A 392 -2.51 11.56 29.11
N ILE A 393 -2.42 10.23 29.26
CA ILE A 393 -1.54 9.60 30.24
C ILE A 393 -0.08 9.84 29.87
N ILE A 394 0.30 9.63 28.60
CA ILE A 394 1.68 9.79 28.12
C ILE A 394 2.17 11.23 28.30
N ILE A 395 1.34 12.22 27.93
CA ILE A 395 1.66 13.64 28.12
C ILE A 395 1.94 13.95 29.61
N LYS A 396 1.17 13.35 30.51
CA LYS A 396 1.32 13.59 31.95
C LYS A 396 2.50 12.87 32.57
N LEU A 397 2.68 11.58 32.24
CA LEU A 397 3.81 10.78 32.69
C LEU A 397 5.13 11.34 32.18
N ASN A 398 5.12 11.83 30.93
CA ASN A 398 6.26 12.43 30.25
C ASN A 398 7.54 11.57 30.22
N PRO A 399 7.50 10.26 29.90
CA PRO A 399 8.71 9.43 29.86
C PRO A 399 9.58 9.72 28.61
N ASP A 400 10.86 9.37 28.64
CA ASP A 400 11.74 9.59 27.49
C ASP A 400 11.52 8.57 26.35
N LEU A 401 11.31 7.29 26.69
CA LEU A 401 11.11 6.21 25.73
C LEU A 401 10.00 5.26 26.23
N ILE A 402 9.07 4.88 25.36
CA ILE A 402 8.07 3.83 25.64
C ILE A 402 8.10 2.77 24.54
N GLY A 403 8.23 1.49 24.93
CA GLY A 403 8.00 0.35 24.04
C GLY A 403 6.59 -0.20 24.21
N PHE A 404 5.79 -0.17 23.14
CA PHE A 404 4.44 -0.71 23.07
C PHE A 404 4.40 -2.10 22.45
N GLN A 405 3.49 -2.94 22.91
CA GLN A 405 3.18 -4.23 22.29
C GLN A 405 1.69 -4.33 21.93
N GLU A 406 1.38 -5.24 20.99
CA GLU A 406 0.03 -5.56 20.52
C GLU A 406 -0.68 -4.48 19.68
N ILE A 407 0.08 -3.73 18.88
CA ILE A 407 -0.47 -2.72 17.97
C ILE A 407 -1.16 -3.41 16.79
N ARG A 408 -2.50 -3.35 16.71
CA ARG A 408 -3.27 -4.10 15.69
C ARG A 408 -3.18 -3.50 14.29
N LYS A 409 -3.12 -2.18 14.20
CA LYS A 409 -3.06 -1.44 12.94
C LYS A 409 -2.25 -0.16 13.15
N ARG A 410 -1.32 0.10 12.24
CA ARG A 410 -0.42 1.26 12.26
C ARG A 410 -1.17 2.59 12.18
N GLY A 411 -2.22 2.69 11.36
CA GLY A 411 -3.02 3.92 11.25
C GLY A 411 -3.62 4.40 12.59
N TRP A 412 -4.06 3.50 13.47
CA TRP A 412 -4.54 3.90 14.81
C TRP A 412 -3.41 4.34 15.74
N PHE A 413 -2.19 3.84 15.50
CA PHE A 413 -1.00 4.29 16.21
C PHE A 413 -0.56 5.66 15.69
N ASP A 414 -0.68 5.91 14.39
CA ASP A 414 -0.48 7.23 13.79
C ASP A 414 -1.46 8.26 14.40
N ASP A 415 -2.73 7.87 14.58
CA ASP A 415 -3.74 8.70 15.26
C ASP A 415 -3.35 9.03 16.72
N LEU A 416 -2.70 8.12 17.45
CA LEU A 416 -2.14 8.40 18.78
C LEU A 416 -1.02 9.44 18.70
N MET A 417 -0.14 9.32 17.72
CA MET A 417 1.00 10.22 17.55
C MET A 417 0.58 11.65 17.19
N ILE A 418 -0.58 11.85 16.57
CA ILE A 418 -1.16 13.20 16.36
C ILE A 418 -1.32 13.96 17.68
N TYR A 419 -1.61 13.27 18.79
CA TYR A 419 -1.78 13.88 20.11
C TYR A 419 -0.46 14.00 20.90
N LEU A 420 0.65 13.46 20.40
CA LEU A 420 1.94 13.41 21.07
C LEU A 420 3.02 14.17 20.28
N PRO A 421 2.85 15.49 20.06
CA PRO A 421 3.72 16.26 19.17
C PRO A 421 5.17 16.39 19.66
N ASP A 422 5.45 16.09 20.92
CA ASP A 422 6.81 16.11 21.48
C ASP A 422 7.56 14.78 21.28
N TYR A 423 6.84 13.75 20.84
CA TYR A 423 7.37 12.42 20.57
C TYR A 423 7.50 12.17 19.06
N ASP A 424 8.41 11.28 18.71
CA ASP A 424 8.50 10.59 17.43
C ASP A 424 8.38 9.08 17.71
N TYR A 425 8.31 8.26 16.66
CA TYR A 425 8.05 6.83 16.83
C TYR A 425 8.79 5.95 15.82
N ALA A 426 8.89 4.67 16.17
CA ALA A 426 9.38 3.60 15.32
C ALA A 426 8.43 2.41 15.50
N ILE A 427 7.90 1.85 14.42
CA ILE A 427 6.94 0.73 14.48
C ILE A 427 7.45 -0.43 13.64
N ALA A 428 7.26 -1.66 14.14
CA ALA A 428 7.64 -2.87 13.43
C ALA A 428 6.92 -2.96 12.08
N MET A 429 7.65 -3.39 11.05
CA MET A 429 7.18 -3.43 9.66
C MET A 429 6.95 -4.85 9.15
N GLN A 430 7.58 -5.85 9.75
CA GLN A 430 7.66 -7.23 9.28
C GLN A 430 6.96 -8.25 10.19
N SER A 431 6.15 -7.79 11.15
CA SER A 431 5.38 -8.68 12.04
C SER A 431 4.31 -9.46 11.28
N SER A 432 4.16 -10.76 11.57
CA SER A 432 3.07 -11.56 11.02
C SER A 432 1.74 -11.44 11.79
N PHE A 433 1.76 -10.93 13.03
CA PHE A 433 0.58 -10.78 13.88
C PHE A 433 0.70 -9.66 14.92
N MET A 434 0.19 -8.46 14.58
CA MET A 434 0.31 -7.20 15.34
C MET A 434 1.75 -6.71 15.47
N ASP A 435 1.93 -5.43 15.75
CA ASP A 435 3.25 -4.80 15.76
C ASP A 435 3.70 -4.47 17.19
N ASN A 436 5.02 -4.47 17.37
CA ASN A 436 5.69 -3.77 18.47
C ASN A 436 6.03 -2.35 17.99
N ALA A 437 6.05 -1.37 18.89
CA ALA A 437 6.43 0.00 18.56
C ALA A 437 7.26 0.65 19.67
N PHE A 438 7.99 1.70 19.33
CA PHE A 438 8.59 2.64 20.26
C PHE A 438 8.02 4.03 19.99
N ILE A 439 7.78 4.81 21.04
CA ILE A 439 7.72 6.27 20.95
C ILE A 439 8.83 6.86 21.81
N TYR A 440 9.41 7.99 21.38
CA TYR A 440 10.55 8.60 22.05
C TYR A 440 10.50 10.13 21.93
N LYS A 441 10.95 10.85 22.98
CA LYS A 441 11.00 12.31 22.97
C LYS A 441 12.01 12.86 21.97
N LYS A 442 11.59 13.76 21.09
CA LYS A 442 12.40 14.29 19.99
C LYS A 442 13.56 15.19 20.43
N ASP A 443 13.39 15.87 21.56
CA ASP A 443 14.39 16.79 22.09
C ASP A 443 15.51 16.09 22.85
N ARG A 444 15.31 14.82 23.25
CA ARG A 444 16.29 14.01 23.99
C ARG A 444 16.82 12.82 23.20
N LEU A 445 16.02 12.22 22.32
CA LEU A 445 16.36 10.98 21.63
C LEU A 445 16.27 11.16 20.11
N ARG A 446 17.28 10.64 19.41
CA ARG A 446 17.29 10.53 17.95
C ARG A 446 17.44 9.06 17.54
N LEU A 447 16.52 8.57 16.73
CA LEU A 447 16.64 7.25 16.12
C LEU A 447 17.78 7.24 15.10
N LEU A 448 18.71 6.30 15.26
CA LEU A 448 19.85 6.08 14.36
C LEU A 448 19.58 4.95 13.38
N ASN A 449 18.92 3.88 13.85
CA ASN A 449 18.69 2.68 13.06
C ASN A 449 17.50 1.88 13.64
N GLN A 450 16.80 1.16 12.76
CA GLN A 450 15.71 0.25 13.11
C GLN A 450 15.94 -1.10 12.44
N TYR A 451 15.76 -2.19 13.19
CA TYR A 451 15.93 -3.55 12.68
C TYR A 451 15.02 -4.54 13.40
N GLU A 452 14.54 -5.57 12.69
CA GLU A 452 13.64 -6.59 13.24
C GLU A 452 14.29 -7.97 13.16
N PRO A 453 15.12 -8.38 14.15
CA PRO A 453 15.71 -9.71 14.17
C PRO A 453 14.63 -10.78 14.16
N PHE A 454 14.92 -11.87 13.45
CA PHE A 454 14.02 -13.04 13.34
C PHE A 454 12.69 -12.78 12.62
N ALA A 455 12.54 -11.67 11.88
CA ALA A 455 11.34 -11.39 11.10
C ALA A 455 10.94 -12.54 10.16
N ASN A 456 11.92 -13.22 9.55
CA ASN A 456 11.69 -14.38 8.68
C ASN A 456 11.18 -15.66 9.40
N ASN A 457 11.19 -15.69 10.74
CA ASN A 457 10.68 -16.80 11.56
C ASN A 457 10.32 -16.30 12.98
N ASP A 458 9.32 -15.43 13.03
CA ASP A 458 8.83 -14.77 14.25
C ASP A 458 7.93 -15.66 15.13
N TYR A 459 7.75 -16.93 14.76
CA TYR A 459 6.88 -17.89 15.45
C TYR A 459 7.18 -17.98 16.96
N ASN A 460 8.45 -17.92 17.38
CA ASN A 460 8.76 -18.01 18.81
C ASN A 460 8.37 -16.75 19.59
N PHE A 461 8.24 -15.60 18.91
CA PHE A 461 7.82 -14.31 19.45
C PHE A 461 6.36 -14.00 19.10
N ALA A 462 5.51 -15.02 19.09
CA ALA A 462 4.06 -14.89 18.88
C ALA A 462 3.63 -14.15 17.59
N GLY A 463 4.45 -14.13 16.55
CA GLY A 463 4.18 -13.39 15.31
C GLY A 463 4.61 -11.92 15.35
N ARG A 464 5.39 -11.54 16.35
CA ARG A 464 5.86 -10.17 16.64
C ARG A 464 7.36 -10.22 16.82
N PRO A 465 8.17 -10.21 15.74
CA PRO A 465 9.61 -10.25 15.89
C PRO A 465 10.06 -9.10 16.80
N PRO A 466 11.15 -9.27 17.58
CA PRO A 466 11.70 -8.18 18.35
C PRO A 466 11.94 -6.95 17.48
N LEU A 467 11.53 -5.77 17.94
CA LEU A 467 11.83 -4.50 17.28
C LEU A 467 13.07 -3.92 17.96
N GLN A 468 14.21 -3.92 17.25
CA GLN A 468 15.41 -3.23 17.68
C GLN A 468 15.41 -1.79 17.14
N CYS A 469 15.73 -0.83 18.00
CA CYS A 469 16.03 0.54 17.64
C CYS A 469 17.34 0.96 18.30
N ASP A 470 18.23 1.56 17.53
CA ASP A 470 19.47 2.17 18.05
C ASP A 470 19.22 3.68 18.20
N PHE A 471 19.47 4.22 19.39
CA PHE A 471 19.18 5.60 19.74
C PHE A 471 20.45 6.35 20.11
N LEU A 472 20.46 7.64 19.77
CA LEU A 472 21.36 8.64 20.34
C LEU A 472 20.58 9.43 21.40
N TYR A 473 20.99 9.32 22.66
CA TYR A 473 20.46 10.12 23.77
C TYR A 473 21.35 11.34 23.99
N ASP A 474 20.79 12.54 23.82
CA ASP A 474 21.46 13.80 24.16
C ASP A 474 21.13 14.19 25.59
N PHE A 475 22.17 14.24 26.42
CA PHE A 475 22.07 14.63 27.80
C PHE A 475 23.11 15.69 28.13
N ASN A 476 22.65 16.94 28.31
CA ASN A 476 23.49 18.08 28.66
C ASN A 476 24.73 18.22 27.74
N GLY A 477 24.59 17.92 26.45
CA GLY A 477 25.67 17.97 25.46
C GLY A 477 26.59 16.74 25.42
N LYS A 478 26.28 15.69 26.20
CA LYS A 478 26.87 14.35 26.05
C LYS A 478 25.93 13.48 25.23
N ASN A 479 26.48 12.84 24.21
CA ASN A 479 25.75 11.89 23.37
C ASN A 479 26.03 10.46 23.83
N ILE A 480 24.99 9.71 24.18
CA ILE A 480 25.07 8.31 24.57
C ILE A 480 24.32 7.46 23.56
N GLU A 481 25.02 6.56 22.89
CA GLU A 481 24.40 5.57 22.01
C GLU A 481 23.97 4.34 22.83
N PHE A 482 22.74 3.88 22.61
CA PHE A 482 22.24 2.63 23.18
C PHE A 482 21.27 1.93 22.22
N THR A 483 21.12 0.63 22.39
CA THR A 483 20.20 -0.21 21.63
C THR A 483 19.03 -0.61 22.53
N ALA A 484 17.80 -0.35 22.08
CA ALA A 484 16.57 -0.82 22.71
C ALA A 484 15.95 -1.94 21.87
N ILE A 485 15.51 -3.02 22.50
CA ILE A 485 14.84 -4.14 21.85
C ILE A 485 13.48 -4.36 22.52
N ASN A 486 12.41 -4.11 21.78
CA ASN A 486 11.03 -4.35 22.23
C ASN A 486 10.59 -5.76 21.80
N ILE A 487 10.05 -6.55 22.74
CA ILE A 487 9.61 -7.92 22.51
C ILE A 487 8.17 -8.18 22.93
N HIS A 488 7.58 -9.20 22.32
CA HIS A 488 6.39 -9.86 22.83
C HIS A 488 6.56 -11.38 22.71
N MET A 489 6.45 -12.10 23.81
CA MET A 489 6.62 -13.55 23.85
C MET A 489 5.27 -14.27 23.95
N LYS A 490 5.24 -15.55 23.58
CA LYS A 490 3.99 -16.31 23.56
C LYS A 490 3.42 -16.58 24.98
N CYS A 491 2.18 -16.15 25.22
CA CYS A 491 1.39 -16.45 26.42
C CYS A 491 0.89 -17.92 26.51
N CYS A 492 0.46 -18.31 27.72
CA CYS A 492 -0.27 -19.55 28.10
C CYS A 492 0.52 -20.88 28.04
N ASP A 493 -0.12 -21.96 28.51
CA ASP A 493 0.48 -23.27 28.86
C ASP A 493 1.16 -24.04 27.71
N SER A 494 0.72 -23.82 26.47
CA SER A 494 1.42 -24.38 25.29
C SER A 494 2.65 -23.55 24.88
N GLY A 495 2.88 -22.42 25.54
CA GLY A 495 3.85 -21.38 25.18
C GLY A 495 5.24 -21.52 25.81
N LEU A 496 5.40 -22.18 26.97
CA LEU A 496 6.68 -22.18 27.70
C LEU A 496 7.87 -22.69 26.86
N LYS A 497 7.67 -23.74 26.05
CA LYS A 497 8.72 -24.23 25.14
C LYS A 497 9.09 -23.18 24.08
N ARG A 498 8.13 -22.40 23.59
CA ARG A 498 8.37 -21.29 22.64
C ARG A 498 9.08 -20.14 23.33
N ARG A 499 8.66 -19.75 24.54
CA ARG A 499 9.34 -18.71 25.32
C ARG A 499 10.79 -19.06 25.64
N LYS A 500 11.08 -20.30 26.06
CA LYS A 500 12.45 -20.80 26.26
C LYS A 500 13.30 -20.69 24.98
N ARG A 501 12.74 -21.04 23.82
CA ARG A 501 13.42 -20.89 22.53
C ARG A 501 13.62 -19.43 22.14
N ALA A 502 12.61 -18.59 22.30
CA ALA A 502 12.67 -17.15 22.06
C ALA A 502 13.77 -16.50 22.91
N SER A 503 13.80 -16.80 24.21
CA SER A 503 14.82 -16.36 25.15
C SER A 503 16.23 -16.81 24.74
N GLN A 504 16.42 -18.08 24.35
CA GLN A 504 17.72 -18.57 23.84
C GLN A 504 18.14 -17.88 22.54
N MET A 505 17.21 -17.64 21.61
CA MET A 505 17.47 -16.91 20.37
C MET A 505 17.88 -15.46 20.67
N LEU A 506 17.12 -14.80 21.53
CA LEU A 506 17.34 -13.43 21.94
C LEU A 506 18.67 -13.27 22.67
N HIS A 507 19.00 -14.15 23.61
CA HIS A 507 20.28 -14.15 24.32
C HIS A 507 21.47 -14.25 23.36
N LYS A 508 21.44 -15.21 22.41
CA LYS A 508 22.48 -15.35 21.38
C LYS A 508 22.61 -14.12 20.49
N TYR A 509 21.50 -13.44 20.22
CA TYR A 509 21.50 -12.22 19.40
C TYR A 509 22.08 -11.03 20.17
N VAL A 510 21.64 -10.85 21.41
CA VAL A 510 22.15 -9.80 22.30
C VAL A 510 23.63 -9.99 22.60
N ASP A 511 24.10 -11.23 22.79
CA ASP A 511 25.52 -11.54 22.96
C ASP A 511 26.37 -11.07 21.76
N LYS A 512 25.84 -11.22 20.54
CA LYS A 512 26.49 -10.71 19.32
C LYS A 512 26.49 -9.18 19.27
N LEU A 513 25.37 -8.55 19.64
CA LEU A 513 25.26 -7.08 19.69
C LEU A 513 26.17 -6.47 20.74
N TYR A 514 26.34 -7.12 21.89
CA TYR A 514 27.16 -6.66 23.01
C TYR A 514 28.61 -6.40 22.60
N ASN A 515 29.11 -7.12 21.60
CA ASN A 515 30.46 -6.90 21.04
C ASN A 515 30.59 -5.60 20.23
N LYS A 516 29.47 -5.00 19.80
CA LYS A 516 29.41 -3.74 19.04
C LYS A 516 29.00 -2.57 19.90
N ASN A 517 27.89 -2.71 20.63
CA ASN A 517 27.39 -1.72 21.59
C ASN A 517 27.09 -2.43 22.90
N LYS A 518 27.71 -1.96 23.99
CA LYS A 518 27.53 -2.53 25.32
C LYS A 518 26.30 -1.98 26.04
N ASN A 519 25.71 -0.90 25.55
CA ASN A 519 24.55 -0.25 26.12
C ASN A 519 23.28 -0.85 25.49
N ILE A 520 22.73 -1.90 26.09
CA ILE A 520 21.55 -2.60 25.55
C ILE A 520 20.45 -2.68 26.60
N ILE A 521 19.24 -2.35 26.19
CA ILE A 521 18.00 -2.58 26.93
C ILE A 521 17.12 -3.53 26.11
N VAL A 522 16.57 -4.55 26.75
CA VAL A 522 15.53 -5.40 26.20
C VAL A 522 14.30 -5.25 27.10
N LEU A 523 13.19 -4.84 26.52
CA LEU A 523 11.95 -4.60 27.25
C LEU A 523 10.75 -5.19 26.51
N GLY A 524 9.67 -5.47 27.21
CA GLY A 524 8.46 -5.99 26.59
C GLY A 524 7.68 -6.93 27.49
N ASP A 525 6.68 -7.57 26.89
CA ASP A 525 5.91 -8.64 27.50
C ASP A 525 6.62 -9.99 27.28
N TRP A 526 7.25 -10.50 28.34
CA TRP A 526 7.94 -11.79 28.32
C TRP A 526 6.99 -12.97 28.56
N ASN A 527 5.76 -12.71 29.01
CA ASN A 527 4.75 -13.73 29.29
C ASN A 527 5.25 -14.86 30.23
N ASP A 528 6.17 -14.56 31.14
CA ASP A 528 6.70 -15.44 32.19
C ASP A 528 7.04 -14.62 33.45
N ASP A 529 6.97 -15.24 34.62
CA ASP A 529 7.25 -14.60 35.90
C ASP A 529 8.68 -14.88 36.39
N LEU A 530 9.39 -13.85 36.84
CA LEU A 530 10.75 -13.99 37.39
C LEU A 530 10.77 -14.77 38.72
N LEU A 531 9.62 -14.93 39.39
CA LEU A 531 9.46 -15.71 40.61
C LEU A 531 9.24 -17.21 40.36
N ASP A 532 8.97 -17.62 39.12
CA ASP A 532 8.77 -19.02 38.77
C ASP A 532 10.03 -19.86 39.01
N LYS A 533 9.85 -21.15 39.31
CA LYS A 533 10.97 -22.05 39.61
C LYS A 533 11.77 -22.39 38.36
N GLU A 534 13.03 -22.78 38.56
CA GLU A 534 13.86 -23.28 37.47
C GLU A 534 13.13 -24.39 36.67
N GLY A 535 13.05 -24.19 35.36
CA GLY A 535 12.32 -25.11 34.47
C GLY A 535 10.86 -24.71 34.21
N GLU A 536 10.29 -23.78 34.95
CA GLU A 536 8.94 -23.23 34.76
C GLU A 536 8.95 -21.88 34.02
N HIS A 537 10.10 -21.22 33.89
CA HIS A 537 10.29 -19.96 33.16
C HIS A 537 11.25 -20.04 31.96
N CYS A 538 11.36 -18.94 31.19
CA CYS A 538 12.25 -18.82 30.03
C CYS A 538 13.60 -18.12 30.29
N PHE A 539 13.83 -17.56 31.47
CA PHE A 539 14.98 -16.69 31.77
C PHE A 539 16.37 -17.36 31.95
N ASN A 540 16.47 -18.69 31.95
CA ASN A 540 17.74 -19.40 32.23
C ASN A 540 18.94 -18.91 31.39
N SER A 541 18.73 -18.53 30.13
CA SER A 541 19.82 -18.02 29.27
C SER A 541 20.42 -16.72 29.82
N PHE A 542 19.60 -15.87 30.44
CA PHE A 542 19.99 -14.56 30.98
C PHE A 542 20.41 -14.64 32.45
N PHE A 543 19.82 -15.52 33.26
CA PHE A 543 20.23 -15.72 34.66
C PHE A 543 21.67 -16.23 34.80
N ASN A 544 22.19 -16.91 33.77
CA ASN A 544 23.56 -17.40 33.74
C ASN A 544 24.55 -16.41 33.09
N ASP A 545 24.13 -15.17 32.80
CA ASP A 545 24.94 -14.15 32.13
C ASP A 545 25.08 -12.90 33.02
N ASP A 546 26.19 -12.81 33.75
CA ASP A 546 26.43 -11.73 34.73
C ASP A 546 26.48 -10.32 34.13
N ARG A 547 26.62 -10.22 32.79
CA ARG A 547 26.66 -8.95 32.04
C ARG A 547 25.29 -8.30 31.90
N MET A 548 24.20 -9.05 32.13
CA MET A 548 22.83 -8.58 31.96
C MET A 548 22.01 -8.84 33.22
N TYR A 549 21.00 -8.01 33.45
CA TYR A 549 20.23 -8.06 34.68
C TYR A 549 18.81 -7.52 34.47
N PHE A 550 17.81 -8.18 35.06
CA PHE A 550 16.42 -7.72 35.04
C PHE A 550 16.20 -6.63 36.09
N ALA A 551 15.91 -5.41 35.65
CA ALA A 551 15.66 -4.25 36.51
C ALA A 551 14.53 -4.51 37.52
N ASN A 552 13.54 -5.30 37.11
CA ASN A 552 12.37 -5.71 37.89
C ASN A 552 12.72 -6.41 39.21
N ASN A 553 13.91 -7.00 39.38
CA ASN A 553 14.29 -7.72 40.60
C ASN A 553 14.11 -6.91 41.91
N LYS A 554 14.13 -5.57 41.85
CA LYS A 554 13.89 -4.70 43.01
C LYS A 554 12.42 -4.63 43.47
N ILE A 555 11.46 -5.05 42.64
CA ILE A 555 10.01 -4.94 42.91
C ILE A 555 9.29 -6.29 43.02
N LEU A 556 9.97 -7.41 42.79
CA LEU A 556 9.36 -8.75 42.78
C LEU A 556 8.80 -9.20 44.15
N ASN A 557 9.21 -8.57 45.25
CA ASN A 557 8.71 -8.89 46.59
C ASN A 557 7.42 -8.14 46.97
N ASP A 558 6.90 -7.29 46.09
CA ASP A 558 5.70 -6.49 46.32
C ASP A 558 4.63 -6.84 45.27
N ILE A 559 3.60 -7.58 45.67
CA ILE A 559 2.53 -8.01 44.78
C ILE A 559 1.70 -6.83 44.21
N SER A 560 1.74 -5.65 44.82
CA SER A 560 1.09 -4.46 44.25
C SER A 560 1.77 -4.01 42.95
N GLN A 561 3.03 -4.40 42.75
CA GLN A 561 3.86 -4.09 41.60
C GLN A 561 3.73 -5.10 40.46
N VAL A 562 2.83 -6.09 40.52
CA VAL A 562 2.64 -7.00 39.36
C VAL A 562 2.18 -6.21 38.14
N SER A 563 2.73 -6.53 36.96
CA SER A 563 2.30 -5.90 35.71
C SER A 563 0.98 -6.48 35.21
N TYR A 564 0.65 -7.73 35.53
CA TYR A 564 -0.63 -8.36 35.24
C TYR A 564 -1.39 -8.65 36.55
N PRO A 565 -2.34 -7.80 36.98
CA PRO A 565 -2.97 -7.88 38.31
C PRO A 565 -4.27 -8.70 38.35
N LYS A 566 -4.53 -9.55 37.35
CA LYS A 566 -5.80 -10.28 37.25
C LYS A 566 -5.80 -11.56 38.08
N GLU A 567 -6.66 -11.60 39.09
CA GLU A 567 -6.90 -12.79 39.92
C GLU A 567 -7.52 -13.95 39.12
N PRO A 568 -7.15 -15.23 39.38
CA PRO A 568 -6.20 -15.71 40.39
C PRO A 568 -4.72 -15.77 39.91
N PHE A 569 -4.39 -15.15 38.78
CA PHE A 569 -3.12 -15.33 38.08
C PHE A 569 -2.23 -14.08 38.10
N MET A 570 -2.25 -13.33 39.20
CA MET A 570 -1.42 -12.13 39.35
C MET A 570 0.06 -12.47 39.11
N SER A 571 0.70 -11.79 38.14
CA SER A 571 2.04 -12.17 37.67
C SER A 571 2.84 -10.95 37.21
N PHE A 572 4.16 -11.01 37.33
CA PHE A 572 5.09 -10.06 36.70
C PHE A 572 5.41 -10.56 35.29
N LEU A 573 4.74 -10.04 34.26
CA LEU A 573 4.92 -10.51 32.88
C LEU A 573 5.78 -9.57 32.02
N ASP A 574 5.81 -8.29 32.37
CA ASP A 574 6.51 -7.24 31.64
C ASP A 574 7.83 -6.92 32.33
N HIS A 575 8.94 -7.14 31.63
CA HIS A 575 10.27 -6.99 32.22
C HIS A 575 11.20 -6.16 31.36
N ILE A 576 12.11 -5.47 32.05
CA ILE A 576 13.18 -4.66 31.46
C ILE A 576 14.52 -5.29 31.87
N LEU A 577 15.21 -5.88 30.90
CA LEU A 577 16.55 -6.42 31.02
C LEU A 577 17.55 -5.38 30.53
N ILE A 578 18.60 -5.12 31.32
CA ILE A 578 19.59 -4.08 31.02
C ILE A 578 20.99 -4.66 31.18
N THR A 579 21.89 -4.28 30.28
CA THR A 579 23.33 -4.59 30.40
C THR A 579 23.97 -3.81 31.55
N GLU A 580 24.85 -4.45 32.31
CA GLU A 580 25.58 -3.84 33.44
C GLU A 580 26.33 -2.56 33.04
N GLN A 581 26.91 -2.53 31.84
CA GLN A 581 27.64 -1.36 31.34
C GLN A 581 26.75 -0.12 31.22
N PHE A 582 25.47 -0.30 30.91
CA PHE A 582 24.54 0.83 30.74
C PHE A 582 24.09 1.40 32.08
N LEU A 583 23.95 0.55 33.11
CA LEU A 583 23.47 0.99 34.42
C LEU A 583 24.54 1.70 35.27
N ASN A 584 25.82 1.68 34.89
CA ASN A 584 26.99 2.15 35.67
C ASN A 584 27.16 1.53 37.07
N SER A 585 26.07 1.14 37.78
CA SER A 585 26.02 0.30 38.97
C SER A 585 24.67 -0.42 39.05
N LYS A 586 24.64 -1.68 39.52
CA LYS A 586 23.39 -2.45 39.74
C LYS A 586 22.49 -1.88 40.86
N ILE A 587 22.90 -0.81 41.53
CA ILE A 587 22.25 -0.28 42.74
C ILE A 587 21.51 1.04 42.46
N ASP A 588 22.07 1.89 41.60
CA ASP A 588 21.64 3.29 41.42
C ASP A 588 20.70 3.44 40.21
N TYR A 589 19.43 3.02 40.38
CA TYR A 589 18.36 3.24 39.39
C TYR A 589 16.98 3.01 40.04
N ARG A 590 15.94 3.60 39.45
CA ARG A 590 14.54 3.52 39.91
C ARG A 590 13.75 2.55 39.04
N VAL A 591 12.86 1.76 39.64
CA VAL A 591 11.98 0.84 38.91
C VAL A 591 10.64 0.74 39.61
N MET A 592 9.56 0.70 38.84
CA MET A 592 8.20 0.54 39.35
C MET A 592 7.27 0.05 38.25
N THR A 593 6.19 -0.59 38.65
CA THR A 593 4.98 -0.73 37.83
C THR A 593 4.12 0.49 38.08
N ILE A 594 3.82 1.25 37.02
CA ILE A 594 3.07 2.49 37.14
C ILE A 594 1.59 2.15 37.39
N PRO A 595 0.98 2.61 38.50
CA PRO A 595 -0.39 2.25 38.87
C PRO A 595 -1.42 3.11 38.10
N ILE A 596 -1.43 3.00 36.76
CA ILE A 596 -2.33 3.77 35.89
C ILE A 596 -3.79 3.51 36.22
N ASP A 597 -4.12 2.29 36.62
CA ASP A 597 -5.43 1.91 37.10
C ASP A 597 -5.92 2.74 38.29
N GLU A 598 -5.05 3.05 39.26
CA GLU A 598 -5.40 3.93 40.38
C GLU A 598 -5.72 5.35 39.90
N TYR A 599 -4.98 5.86 38.90
CA TYR A 599 -5.23 7.18 38.32
C TYR A 599 -6.49 7.24 37.44
N MET A 600 -6.94 6.09 36.94
CA MET A 600 -8.16 5.94 36.14
C MET A 600 -9.41 5.57 36.96
N GLY A 601 -9.28 5.45 38.29
CA GLY A 601 -10.40 5.13 39.19
C GLY A 601 -10.65 3.63 39.41
N GLY A 602 -9.71 2.78 39.02
CA GLY A 602 -9.67 1.34 39.30
C GLY A 602 -9.37 0.46 38.09
N PHE A 603 -8.92 -0.77 38.36
CA PHE A 603 -8.49 -1.72 37.33
C PHE A 603 -9.56 -2.05 36.29
N ASN A 604 -10.85 -2.14 36.67
CA ASN A 604 -11.92 -2.41 35.69
C ASN A 604 -12.04 -1.31 34.63
N VAL A 605 -11.82 -0.04 35.02
CA VAL A 605 -11.83 1.08 34.07
C VAL A 605 -10.60 1.00 33.17
N TYR A 606 -9.44 0.76 33.77
CA TYR A 606 -8.19 0.58 33.04
C TYR A 606 -8.26 -0.56 32.01
N GLU A 607 -8.72 -1.74 32.42
CA GLU A 607 -8.87 -2.92 31.55
C GLU A 607 -9.86 -2.64 30.42
N THR A 608 -10.93 -1.89 30.68
CA THR A 608 -11.91 -1.56 29.64
C THR A 608 -11.34 -0.65 28.57
N TYR A 609 -10.53 0.35 28.95
CA TYR A 609 -10.05 1.38 28.03
C TYR A 609 -8.67 1.11 27.44
N ILE A 610 -7.76 0.49 28.18
CA ILE A 610 -6.34 0.42 27.84
C ILE A 610 -5.86 -1.02 27.70
N SER A 611 -5.72 -1.75 28.80
CA SER A 611 -5.11 -3.08 28.81
C SER A 611 -5.35 -3.80 30.12
N ASP A 612 -5.20 -5.12 30.12
CA ASP A 612 -5.00 -5.94 31.31
C ASP A 612 -3.55 -5.95 31.85
N HIS A 613 -2.59 -5.33 31.16
CA HIS A 613 -1.18 -5.16 31.58
C HIS A 613 -0.89 -3.71 31.99
N LYS A 614 -0.39 -3.50 33.20
CA LYS A 614 0.11 -2.21 33.70
C LYS A 614 1.54 -1.94 33.20
N PRO A 615 1.89 -0.70 32.83
CA PRO A 615 3.22 -0.38 32.32
C PRO A 615 4.29 -0.49 33.42
N VAL A 616 5.48 -0.95 33.02
CA VAL A 616 6.66 -1.03 33.89
C VAL A 616 7.70 -0.03 33.42
N MET A 617 8.28 0.72 34.35
CA MET A 617 9.26 1.77 34.07
C MET A 617 10.57 1.51 34.80
N VAL A 618 11.68 1.83 34.13
CA VAL A 618 12.98 2.05 34.75
C VAL A 618 13.42 3.51 34.53
N GLY A 619 13.93 4.16 35.56
CA GLY A 619 14.63 5.45 35.48
C GLY A 619 16.12 5.21 35.67
N ILE A 620 16.92 5.47 34.63
CA ILE A 620 18.36 5.17 34.60
C ILE A 620 19.13 6.49 34.79
N PRO A 621 19.85 6.68 35.90
CA PRO A 621 20.65 7.87 36.11
C PRO A 621 21.79 7.97 35.09
N VAL A 622 21.91 9.14 34.47
CA VAL A 622 22.93 9.42 33.47
C VAL A 622 23.97 10.37 34.07
N LYS A 623 25.21 9.89 34.28
CA LYS A 623 26.30 10.64 34.92
C LYS A 623 27.37 11.12 33.93
#